data_AF-A0A7W1H6K4-F1
#
_entry.id   AF-A0A7W1H6K4-F1
#
_cell.length_a   1.000
_cell.length_b   1.000
_cell.length_c   1.000
_cell.angle_alpha   90.00
_cell.angle_beta   90.00
_cell.angle_gamma   90.00
#
_symmetry.space_group_name_H-M   'P 1'
#
loop_
_entity.id
_entity.type
_entity.pdbx_description
1 polymer ?
#
loop_
_entity_poly.entity_id
_entity_poly.type
_entity_poly.pdbx_seq_one_letter_code
_entity_poly.pdbx_strand_id
1 'polypeptide(L)'
;MVFRPGLILKFRFAFLAVAFAILVWFPGPNVNAQSTTKSPIPLPEPFTPVVDYANVIDPDTRRRLESIYKNLKQRADIEFAVVTVPTTGDRDIFEYSLDIARGWVIGSKEGEKNGFLLVVAVNDRKYFTQVSRHLEGDLNDG
;
A
#
# COMPACT_ATOMS: atom_id res chain seq x y z
N MET A 1 -69.17 -50.75 -1.75
CA MET A 1 -68.86 -51.80 -2.75
C MET A 1 -67.34 -51.76 -2.96
N VAL A 2 -66.54 -52.47 -2.18
CA VAL A 2 -66.07 -53.87 -2.38
C VAL A 2 -65.36 -54.09 -3.73
N PHE A 3 -64.01 -54.06 -3.74
CA PHE A 3 -63.12 -55.16 -4.18
C PHE A 3 -61.62 -54.74 -4.03
N ARG A 4 -60.85 -55.53 -3.25
CA ARG A 4 -59.37 -55.71 -3.38
C ARG A 4 -59.12 -56.67 -4.57
N PRO A 5 -57.93 -57.15 -5.01
CA PRO A 5 -56.54 -56.97 -4.51
C PRO A 5 -55.42 -56.90 -5.59
N GLY A 6 -54.17 -56.71 -5.13
CA GLY A 6 -52.95 -57.41 -5.59
C GLY A 6 -52.33 -56.95 -6.92
N LEU A 7 -51.05 -57.18 -7.23
CA LEU A 7 -49.96 -57.88 -6.55
C LEU A 7 -48.68 -57.48 -7.29
N ILE A 8 -47.79 -56.80 -6.57
CA ILE A 8 -46.32 -56.90 -6.59
C ILE A 8 -45.69 -57.59 -7.83
N LEU A 9 -44.83 -56.87 -8.56
CA LEU A 9 -43.59 -57.47 -9.04
C LEU A 9 -42.49 -56.42 -9.15
N LYS A 10 -41.60 -56.44 -8.14
CA LYS A 10 -40.39 -55.63 -8.07
C LYS A 10 -39.40 -56.12 -9.13
N PHE A 11 -39.03 -55.27 -10.09
CA PHE A 11 -37.87 -55.49 -10.95
C PHE A 11 -36.80 -54.43 -10.70
N ARG A 12 -35.57 -54.92 -10.74
CA ARG A 12 -34.41 -54.48 -9.96
C ARG A 12 -33.54 -53.50 -10.75
N PHE A 13 -32.99 -52.54 -10.02
CA PHE A 13 -31.63 -52.00 -10.11
C PHE A 13 -30.98 -51.70 -11.46
N ALA A 14 -30.63 -50.42 -11.58
CA ALA A 14 -29.34 -49.86 -11.98
C ALA A 14 -29.15 -49.37 -13.44
N PHE A 15 -28.93 -48.05 -13.49
CA PHE A 15 -28.09 -47.30 -14.43
C PHE A 15 -28.45 -47.33 -15.93
N LEU A 16 -28.96 -46.20 -16.46
CA LEU A 16 -28.11 -45.23 -17.16
C LEU A 16 -28.90 -43.97 -17.58
N ALA A 17 -28.25 -42.82 -17.41
CA ALA A 17 -28.37 -41.60 -18.22
C ALA A 17 -29.74 -40.90 -18.33
N VAL A 18 -29.98 -39.95 -17.44
CA VAL A 18 -30.63 -38.70 -17.84
C VAL A 18 -29.80 -37.54 -17.31
N ALA A 19 -29.20 -36.82 -18.25
CA ALA A 19 -28.45 -35.60 -18.04
C ALA A 19 -29.36 -34.51 -17.45
N PHE A 20 -29.04 -34.05 -16.25
CA PHE A 20 -29.71 -32.91 -15.63
C PHE A 20 -28.68 -32.05 -14.89
N ALA A 21 -28.34 -30.92 -15.52
CA ALA A 21 -27.91 -29.65 -14.93
C ALA A 21 -27.11 -29.66 -13.62
N ILE A 22 -25.79 -29.78 -13.72
CA ILE A 22 -24.84 -29.21 -12.73
C ILE A 22 -23.70 -28.54 -13.51
N LEU A 23 -23.97 -27.39 -14.11
CA LEU A 23 -22.92 -26.58 -14.76
C LEU A 23 -23.03 -25.08 -14.41
N VAL A 24 -23.62 -24.74 -13.27
CA VAL A 24 -23.56 -23.38 -12.74
C VAL A 24 -23.62 -23.49 -11.23
N TRP A 25 -22.47 -23.61 -10.56
CA TRP A 25 -22.22 -23.15 -9.17
C TRP A 25 -20.80 -23.50 -8.71
N PHE A 26 -19.79 -22.98 -9.40
CA PHE A 26 -18.51 -22.74 -8.75
C PHE A 26 -18.19 -21.25 -8.95
N PRO A 27 -18.52 -20.37 -7.99
CA PRO A 27 -17.86 -19.08 -7.95
C PRO A 27 -16.38 -19.36 -7.73
N GLY A 28 -15.56 -19.04 -8.73
CA GLY A 28 -14.10 -19.11 -8.62
C GLY A 28 -13.62 -18.29 -7.42
N PRO A 29 -12.38 -18.52 -6.94
CA PRO A 29 -11.85 -17.78 -5.80
C PRO A 29 -11.96 -16.29 -6.09
N ASN A 30 -12.70 -15.58 -5.24
CA ASN A 30 -12.65 -14.12 -5.19
C ASN A 30 -11.22 -13.77 -4.79
N VAL A 31 -10.36 -13.56 -5.78
CA VAL A 31 -9.09 -12.87 -5.57
C VAL A 31 -9.48 -11.43 -5.30
N ASN A 32 -9.76 -11.12 -4.03
CA ASN A 32 -10.05 -9.75 -3.63
C ASN A 32 -8.78 -8.94 -3.89
N ALA A 33 -8.91 -8.10 -4.90
CA ALA A 33 -7.85 -7.29 -5.47
C ALA A 33 -7.23 -6.36 -4.44
N GLN A 34 -5.91 -6.23 -4.55
CA GLN A 34 -5.10 -5.05 -4.24
C GLN A 34 -5.52 -4.25 -3.00
N SER A 35 -4.77 -4.46 -1.92
CA SER A 35 -4.58 -3.46 -0.87
C SER A 35 -4.15 -2.14 -1.50
N THR A 36 -5.10 -1.27 -1.83
CA THR A 36 -4.85 0.14 -2.06
C THR A 36 -4.64 0.73 -0.68
N THR A 37 -3.45 0.52 -0.11
CA THR A 37 -3.08 1.14 1.16
C THR A 37 -3.00 2.63 0.91
N LYS A 38 -4.11 3.33 1.16
CA LYS A 38 -4.15 4.78 1.18
C LYS A 38 -3.10 5.24 2.17
N SER A 39 -2.20 6.12 1.75
CA SER A 39 -1.14 6.62 2.62
C SER A 39 -1.73 7.11 3.96
N PRO A 40 -1.09 6.77 5.09
CA PRO A 40 -1.53 7.27 6.40
C PRO A 40 -1.41 8.79 6.52
N ILE A 41 -0.62 9.42 5.65
CA ILE A 41 -0.46 10.87 5.57
C ILE A 41 -0.74 11.31 4.13
N PRO A 42 -1.80 12.09 3.86
CA PRO A 42 -2.05 12.58 2.51
C PRO A 42 -0.93 13.50 2.03
N LEU A 43 -0.71 13.55 0.72
CA LEU A 43 0.22 14.51 0.13
C LEU A 43 -0.27 15.93 0.45
N PRO A 44 0.53 16.81 1.06
CA PRO A 44 0.12 18.18 1.33
C PRO A 44 -0.09 18.96 0.04
N GLU A 45 -1.14 19.77 -0.01
CA GLU A 45 -1.44 20.69 -1.11
C GLU A 45 -1.51 22.15 -0.58
N PRO A 46 -0.63 23.06 -1.04
CA PRO A 46 0.51 22.82 -1.92
C PRO A 46 1.59 21.93 -1.26
N PHE A 47 2.44 21.29 -2.08
CA PHE A 47 3.51 20.44 -1.56
C PHE A 47 4.46 21.21 -0.62
N THR A 48 4.77 20.60 0.52
CA THR A 48 5.75 21.11 1.49
C THR A 48 6.75 20.01 1.85
N PRO A 49 8.07 20.30 1.85
CA PRO A 49 9.09 19.30 2.17
C PRO A 49 9.18 18.96 3.66
N VAL A 50 8.45 19.67 4.54
CA VAL A 50 8.45 19.44 5.98
C VAL A 50 7.03 19.34 6.50
N VAL A 51 6.65 18.15 6.99
CA VAL A 51 5.35 17.87 7.60
C VAL A 51 5.59 17.43 9.05
N ASP A 52 5.24 18.30 10.00
CA ASP A 52 5.53 18.09 11.42
C ASP A 52 4.27 17.88 12.25
N TYR A 53 3.85 16.63 12.41
CA TYR A 53 2.74 16.24 13.28
C TYR A 53 3.18 16.01 14.73
N ALA A 54 4.49 15.90 14.98
CA ALA A 54 5.03 15.76 16.33
C ALA A 54 5.29 17.10 17.03
N ASN A 55 5.26 18.21 16.28
CA ASN A 55 5.59 19.56 16.74
C ASN A 55 6.98 19.63 17.39
N VAL A 56 7.97 19.03 16.73
CA VAL A 56 9.36 18.93 17.20
C VAL A 56 10.35 19.72 16.35
N ILE A 57 9.91 20.27 15.23
CA ILE A 57 10.76 21.03 14.31
C ILE A 57 10.54 22.52 14.56
N ASP A 58 11.56 23.19 15.09
CA ASP A 58 11.52 24.63 15.32
C ASP A 58 11.56 25.43 13.98
N PRO A 59 11.17 26.73 14.00
CA PRO A 59 11.11 27.55 12.80
C PRO A 59 12.45 27.73 12.07
N ASP A 60 13.58 27.78 12.78
CA ASP A 60 14.90 27.91 12.16
C ASP A 60 15.29 26.64 11.42
N THR A 61 15.06 25.47 12.04
CA THR A 61 15.28 24.17 11.40
C THR A 61 14.39 23.99 10.18
N ARG A 62 13.10 24.35 10.28
CA ARG A 62 12.18 24.32 9.12
C ARG A 62 12.69 25.17 7.96
N ARG A 63 13.06 26.43 8.21
CA ARG A 63 13.62 27.32 7.17
C ARG A 63 14.87 26.74 6.53
N ARG A 64 15.74 26.10 7.32
CA ARG A 64 16.95 25.44 6.81
C ARG A 64 16.60 24.26 5.91
N LEU A 65 15.68 23.38 6.32
CA LEU A 65 15.23 22.25 5.51
C LEU A 65 14.59 22.72 4.20
N GLU A 66 13.72 23.73 4.23
CA GLU A 66 13.12 24.32 3.03
C GLU A 66 14.18 24.94 2.09
N SER A 67 15.22 25.55 2.65
CA SER A 67 16.34 26.09 1.87
C SER A 67 17.15 24.98 1.21
N ILE A 68 17.42 23.88 1.93
CA ILE A 68 18.10 22.70 1.37
C ILE A 68 17.25 22.09 0.24
N TYR A 69 15.94 21.95 0.45
CA TYR A 69 15.01 21.44 -0.56
C TYR A 69 15.07 22.27 -1.84
N LYS A 70 14.97 23.60 -1.73
CA LYS A 70 15.07 24.50 -2.89
C LYS A 70 16.40 24.34 -3.63
N ASN A 71 17.51 24.25 -2.90
CA ASN A 71 18.84 24.08 -3.52
C ASN A 71 18.97 22.74 -4.25
N LEU A 72 18.54 21.64 -3.63
CA LEU A 72 18.60 20.30 -4.24
C LEU A 72 17.70 20.22 -5.48
N LYS A 73 16.49 20.77 -5.38
CA LYS A 73 15.55 20.81 -6.51
C LYS A 73 16.10 21.62 -7.68
N GLN A 74 16.71 22.78 -7.41
CA GLN A 74 17.26 23.65 -8.45
C GLN A 74 18.52 23.08 -9.12
N ARG A 75 19.37 22.37 -8.38
CA ARG A 75 20.70 21.96 -8.88
C ARG A 75 20.73 20.56 -9.47
N ALA A 76 19.93 19.64 -8.94
CA ALA A 76 19.99 18.22 -9.26
C ALA A 76 18.61 17.60 -9.54
N ASP A 77 17.56 18.41 -9.57
CA ASP A 77 16.17 17.96 -9.67
C ASP A 77 15.76 16.93 -8.59
N ILE A 78 16.43 16.97 -7.44
CA ILE A 78 16.17 16.07 -6.31
C ILE A 78 15.08 16.67 -5.41
N GLU A 79 14.02 15.91 -5.17
CA GLU A 79 12.96 16.23 -4.20
C GLU A 79 13.15 15.43 -2.91
N PHE A 80 12.91 16.06 -1.76
CA PHE A 80 12.82 15.30 -0.51
C PHE A 80 11.68 15.79 0.36
N ALA A 81 11.28 14.92 1.29
CA ALA A 81 10.35 15.26 2.35
C ALA A 81 10.83 14.72 3.70
N VAL A 82 10.50 15.47 4.76
CA VAL A 82 10.67 15.08 6.16
C VAL A 82 9.30 15.05 6.81
N VAL A 83 8.96 13.93 7.41
CA VAL A 83 7.72 13.70 8.15
C VAL A 83 8.07 13.32 9.58
N THR A 84 7.58 14.08 10.55
CA THR A 84 7.66 13.74 11.98
C THR A 84 6.27 13.41 12.51
N VAL A 85 6.15 12.25 13.17
CA VAL A 85 4.92 11.81 13.84
C VAL A 85 5.23 11.44 15.29
N PRO A 86 4.28 11.56 16.23
CA PRO A 86 4.51 11.14 17.61
C PRO A 86 4.84 9.64 17.71
N THR A 87 4.09 8.77 17.02
CA THR A 87 4.25 7.30 17.05
C THR A 87 3.67 6.68 15.79
N THR A 88 4.16 5.50 15.38
CA THR A 88 3.53 4.64 14.36
C THR A 88 2.50 3.67 14.94
N GLY A 89 2.34 3.66 16.27
CA GLY A 89 1.56 2.66 17.00
C GLY A 89 2.23 1.28 16.90
N ASP A 90 1.42 0.24 16.68
CA ASP A 90 1.94 -1.12 16.51
C ASP A 90 2.51 -1.39 15.11
N ARG A 91 2.50 -0.40 14.21
CA ARG A 91 3.04 -0.55 12.85
C ARG A 91 4.55 -0.40 12.84
N ASP A 92 5.19 -1.21 12.01
CA ASP A 92 6.61 -1.06 11.72
C ASP A 92 6.88 0.25 10.96
N ILE A 93 7.99 0.93 11.28
CA ILE A 93 8.35 2.23 10.70
C ILE A 93 8.67 2.11 9.20
N PHE A 94 9.17 0.96 8.75
CA PHE A 94 9.41 0.68 7.35
C PHE A 94 8.09 0.68 6.58
N GLU A 95 7.14 -0.17 6.98
CA GLU A 95 5.83 -0.28 6.31
C GLU A 95 5.06 1.06 6.38
N TYR A 96 5.09 1.74 7.54
CA TYR A 96 4.49 3.06 7.70
C TYR A 96 5.06 4.08 6.72
N SER A 97 6.39 4.14 6.59
CA SER A 97 7.07 5.06 5.67
C SER A 97 6.85 4.67 4.21
N LEU A 98 6.76 3.37 3.90
CA LEU A 98 6.51 2.85 2.56
C LEU A 98 5.12 3.24 2.05
N ASP A 99 4.10 3.16 2.90
CA ASP A 99 2.74 3.61 2.53
C ASP A 99 2.69 5.11 2.24
N ILE A 100 3.46 5.93 2.99
CA ILE A 100 3.59 7.36 2.71
C ILE A 100 4.28 7.58 1.37
N ALA A 101 5.44 6.97 1.16
CA ALA A 101 6.19 7.09 -0.09
C ALA A 101 5.34 6.68 -1.30
N ARG A 102 4.56 5.60 -1.19
CA ARG A 102 3.62 5.16 -2.24
C ARG A 102 2.53 6.19 -2.52
N GLY A 103 1.86 6.70 -1.49
CA GLY A 103 0.80 7.70 -1.68
C GLY A 103 1.31 9.04 -2.16
N TRP A 104 2.58 9.37 -1.88
CA TRP A 104 3.23 10.59 -2.35
C TRP A 104 3.98 10.39 -3.68
N VAL A 105 3.96 9.17 -4.22
CA VAL A 105 4.60 8.79 -5.48
C VAL A 105 6.12 9.03 -5.46
N ILE A 106 6.73 8.97 -4.28
CA ILE A 106 8.19 9.12 -4.11
C ILE A 106 8.86 7.85 -4.65
N GLY A 107 9.64 8.00 -5.73
CA GLY A 107 10.43 6.90 -6.31
C GLY A 107 9.63 5.81 -7.04
N SER A 108 8.39 6.10 -7.46
CA SER A 108 7.62 5.14 -8.28
C SER A 108 8.23 5.03 -9.70
N LYS A 109 7.92 3.95 -10.44
CA LYS A 109 8.33 3.80 -11.85
C LYS A 109 7.75 4.91 -12.76
N GLU A 110 6.65 5.52 -12.34
CA GLU A 110 5.97 6.63 -13.03
C GLU A 110 6.51 7.99 -12.54
N GLY A 111 7.13 8.02 -11.36
CA GLY A 111 7.80 9.17 -10.78
C GLY A 111 9.22 9.28 -11.31
N GLU A 112 9.39 10.04 -12.39
CA GLU A 112 10.68 10.36 -13.03
C GLU A 112 11.65 11.14 -12.11
N LYS A 113 11.28 11.39 -10.86
CA LYS A 113 11.98 12.32 -9.97
C LYS A 113 12.85 11.58 -8.95
N ASN A 114 14.09 12.02 -8.89
CA ASN A 114 15.04 11.61 -7.87
C ASN A 114 14.59 12.15 -6.52
N GLY A 115 14.49 11.30 -5.50
CA GLY A 115 14.10 11.80 -4.20
C GLY A 115 14.05 10.79 -3.07
N PHE A 116 13.88 11.31 -1.87
CA PHE A 116 13.79 10.51 -0.66
C PHE A 116 12.81 11.08 0.37
N LEU A 117 12.29 10.20 1.20
CA LEU A 117 11.39 10.53 2.32
C LEU A 117 12.06 10.08 3.62
N LEU A 118 12.25 10.99 4.56
CA LEU A 118 12.60 10.67 5.94
C LEU A 118 11.34 10.69 6.80
N VAL A 119 11.05 9.58 7.48
CA VAL A 119 9.99 9.51 8.49
C VAL A 119 10.60 9.27 9.85
N VAL A 120 10.19 10.07 10.85
CA VAL A 120 10.65 9.97 12.24
C VAL A 120 9.45 9.81 13.16
N ALA A 121 9.43 8.73 13.94
CA ALA A 121 8.47 8.48 15.00
C ALA A 121 9.11 8.80 16.36
N VAL A 122 8.79 9.97 16.90
CA VAL A 122 9.54 10.61 18.00
C VAL A 122 9.47 9.79 19.29
N ASN A 123 8.27 9.38 19.71
CA ASN A 123 8.07 8.63 20.95
C ASN A 123 8.59 7.20 20.84
N ASP A 124 8.54 6.63 19.64
CA ASP A 124 9.00 5.27 19.38
C ASP A 124 10.53 5.20 19.22
N ARG A 125 11.19 6.36 19.05
CA ARG A 125 12.62 6.50 18.74
C ARG A 125 13.04 5.71 17.51
N LYS A 126 12.15 5.66 16.50
CA LYS A 126 12.36 4.97 15.24
C LYS A 126 12.39 5.99 14.10
N TYR A 127 13.18 5.68 13.07
CA TYR A 127 13.16 6.43 11.83
C TYR A 127 13.41 5.47 10.67
N PHE A 128 12.93 5.85 9.48
CA PHE A 128 13.25 5.14 8.25
C PHE A 128 13.33 6.13 7.08
N THR A 129 14.22 5.84 6.13
CA THR A 129 14.38 6.63 4.92
C THR A 129 14.01 5.79 3.70
N GLN A 130 13.00 6.24 2.94
CA GLN A 130 12.68 5.67 1.64
C GLN A 130 13.43 6.45 0.56
N VAL A 131 14.12 5.76 -0.34
CA VAL A 131 14.91 6.37 -1.42
C VAL A 131 14.39 5.87 -2.76
N SER A 132 14.29 6.75 -3.75
CA SER A 132 13.94 6.37 -5.11
C SER A 132 15.03 5.53 -5.76
N ARG A 133 14.67 4.46 -6.48
CA ARG A 133 15.61 3.58 -7.20
C ARG A 133 16.49 4.30 -8.24
N HIS A 134 16.07 5.47 -8.73
CA HIS A 134 16.87 6.29 -9.65
C HIS A 134 18.11 6.94 -9.01
N LEU A 135 18.25 6.87 -7.67
CA LEU A 135 19.44 7.31 -6.94
C LEU A 135 20.48 6.17 -6.74
N GLU A 136 20.20 4.94 -7.19
CA GLU A 136 21.17 3.83 -7.14
C GLU A 136 22.25 3.90 -8.24
N GLY A 137 22.10 4.80 -9.23
CA GLY A 137 23.07 4.99 -10.31
C GLY A 137 24.18 6.01 -10.02
N ASP A 138 24.01 6.89 -9.03
CA ASP A 138 24.92 8.03 -8.75
C ASP A 138 25.66 7.89 -7.40
N LEU A 139 25.41 6.80 -6.67
CA LEU A 139 26.01 6.50 -5.36
C LEU A 139 26.98 5.30 -5.38
N ASN A 140 27.43 4.85 -6.56
CA ASN A 140 28.38 3.75 -6.70
C ASN A 140 29.56 4.12 -7.62
N ASP A 141 30.59 4.74 -7.03
CA ASP A 141 32.03 4.55 -7.29
C ASP A 141 32.79 5.68 -6.56
N GLY A 142 33.60 5.28 -5.58
CA GLY A 142 34.49 6.12 -4.78
C GLY A 142 35.07 5.34 -3.61
#